data_AF-N6UUH5-F1
#
_entry.id   AF-N6UUH5-F1
#
_cell.length_a   1.000
_cell.length_b   1.000
_cell.length_c   1.000
_cell.angle_alpha   90.00
_cell.angle_beta   90.00
_cell.angle_gamma   90.00
#
_symmetry.space_group_name_H-M   'P 1'
#
loop_
_entity.id
_entity.type
_entity.pdbx_description
1 polymer ?
#
loop_
_entity_poly.entity_id
_entity_poly.type
_entity_poly.pdbx_seq_one_letter_code
_entity_poly.pdbx_strand_id
1 'polypeptide(L)'
;MPAYRFYPRADAAQDKIWRDTVEKWGEAQAVTYIRGLHAHLQLLTKDRHLWRRLPQRLAVPADVKREAYFSRYEHHYVFFRILNNGDLGVMSILHERMDMAVRLKEDLVALEGKKPTD
;
A
#
# COMPACT_ATOMS: atom_id res chain seq x y z
N MET A 1 -9.53 10.33 14.74
CA MET A 1 -9.38 8.91 14.39
C MET A 1 -8.31 8.84 13.31
N PRO A 2 -7.29 7.96 13.41
CA PRO A 2 -6.26 7.86 12.39
C PRO A 2 -6.90 7.45 11.06
N ALA A 3 -6.74 8.29 10.04
CA ALA A 3 -7.14 7.98 8.68
C ALA A 3 -5.98 7.29 7.94
N TYR A 4 -6.22 6.85 6.71
CA TYR A 4 -5.15 6.49 5.79
C TYR A 4 -5.14 7.42 4.59
N ARG A 5 -3.95 7.63 4.02
CA ARG A 5 -3.73 8.44 2.82
C ARG A 5 -2.88 7.66 1.84
N PHE A 6 -3.11 7.85 0.54
CA PHE A 6 -2.30 7.19 -0.48
C PHE A 6 -1.20 8.11 -0.97
N TYR A 7 -0.05 7.53 -1.28
CA TYR A 7 0.89 8.16 -2.18
C TYR A 7 0.42 7.95 -3.63
N PRO A 8 0.80 8.83 -4.58
CA PRO A 8 0.30 8.75 -5.96
C PRO A 8 0.50 7.39 -6.65
N ARG A 9 1.58 6.67 -6.32
CA ARG A 9 1.83 5.31 -6.86
C ARG A 9 0.87 4.27 -6.31
N ALA A 10 0.57 4.32 -5.02
CA ALA A 10 -0.41 3.44 -4.41
C ALA A 10 -1.82 3.74 -4.92
N ASP A 11 -2.15 5.02 -5.09
CA ASP A 11 -3.45 5.43 -5.63
C ASP A 11 -3.66 4.92 -7.06
N ALA A 12 -2.68 5.15 -7.94
CA ALA A 12 -2.69 4.62 -9.31
C ALA A 12 -2.71 3.06 -9.36
N ALA A 13 -2.21 2.39 -8.32
CA ALA A 13 -2.32 0.94 -8.22
C ALA A 13 -3.77 0.50 -7.98
N GLN A 14 -4.61 1.28 -7.29
CA GLN A 14 -6.04 1.00 -7.13
C GLN A 14 -6.75 1.00 -8.48
N ASP A 15 -6.48 1.99 -9.34
CA ASP A 15 -7.03 2.06 -10.69
C ASP A 15 -6.63 0.84 -11.54
N LYS A 16 -5.37 0.40 -11.40
CA LYS A 16 -4.89 -0.80 -12.09
C LYS A 16 -5.60 -2.04 -11.56
N ILE A 17 -5.73 -2.20 -10.25
CA ILE A 17 -6.44 -3.32 -9.63
C ILE A 17 -7.88 -3.35 -10.11
N TRP A 18 -8.55 -2.20 -10.12
CA TRP A 18 -9.92 -2.07 -10.62
C TRP A 18 -10.02 -2.55 -12.07
N ARG A 19 -9.25 -1.96 -12.99
CA ARG A 19 -9.29 -2.31 -14.42
C ARG A 19 -9.01 -3.79 -14.67
N ASP A 20 -7.94 -4.31 -14.08
CA ASP A 20 -7.56 -5.72 -14.21
C ASP A 20 -8.65 -6.66 -13.66
N THR A 21 -9.33 -6.25 -12.59
CA THR A 21 -10.38 -7.06 -11.95
C THR A 21 -11.68 -7.02 -12.75
N VAL A 22 -12.07 -5.86 -13.27
CA VAL A 22 -13.23 -5.71 -14.18
C VAL A 22 -13.04 -6.57 -15.42
N GLU A 23 -11.86 -6.50 -16.05
CA GLU A 23 -11.57 -7.23 -17.28
C GLU A 23 -11.68 -8.75 -17.09
N LYS A 24 -11.24 -9.26 -15.93
CA LYS A 24 -11.17 -10.71 -15.66
C LYS A 24 -12.42 -11.30 -15.02
N TRP A 25 -13.09 -10.55 -14.15
CA TRP A 25 -14.14 -11.07 -13.27
C TRP A 25 -15.38 -10.17 -13.19
N GLY A 26 -15.40 -9.05 -13.90
CA GLY A 26 -16.52 -8.12 -13.95
C GLY A 26 -16.54 -7.10 -12.81
N GLU A 27 -17.41 -6.10 -12.97
CA GLU A 27 -17.48 -4.93 -12.09
C GLU A 27 -17.87 -5.25 -10.65
N ALA A 28 -18.80 -6.18 -10.44
CA ALA A 28 -19.21 -6.60 -9.10
C ALA A 28 -18.02 -7.13 -8.26
N GLN A 29 -17.11 -7.85 -8.91
CA GLN A 29 -15.90 -8.35 -8.26
C GLN A 29 -14.92 -7.20 -7.97
N ALA A 30 -14.75 -6.26 -8.90
CA ALA A 30 -13.90 -5.09 -8.71
C ALA A 30 -14.36 -4.20 -7.54
N VAL A 31 -15.67 -3.95 -7.44
CA VAL A 31 -16.28 -3.24 -6.31
C VAL A 31 -16.01 -3.95 -5.00
N THR A 32 -16.26 -5.26 -4.95
CA THR A 32 -16.04 -6.07 -3.74
C THR A 32 -14.59 -6.03 -3.31
N TYR A 33 -13.66 -6.16 -4.26
CA TYR A 33 -12.23 -6.17 -3.99
C TYR A 33 -11.71 -4.83 -3.46
N ILE A 34 -12.06 -3.71 -4.11
CA ILE A 34 -11.62 -2.38 -3.68
C ILE A 34 -12.23 -2.01 -2.32
N ARG A 35 -13.52 -2.32 -2.09
CA ARG A 35 -14.14 -2.09 -0.78
C ARG A 35 -13.46 -2.89 0.32
N GLY A 36 -13.15 -4.16 0.08
CA GLY A 36 -12.44 -4.99 1.04
C GLY A 36 -11.00 -4.50 1.30
N LEU A 37 -10.30 -4.01 0.27
CA LEU A 37 -8.99 -3.38 0.43
C LEU A 37 -9.05 -2.15 1.36
N HIS A 38 -10.03 -1.27 1.17
CA HIS A 38 -10.23 -0.12 2.06
C HIS A 38 -10.64 -0.51 3.49
N ALA A 39 -11.50 -1.53 3.64
CA ALA A 39 -11.85 -2.06 4.96
C ALA A 39 -10.62 -2.61 5.68
N HIS A 40 -9.72 -3.30 4.97
CA HIS A 40 -8.45 -3.76 5.49
C HIS A 40 -7.55 -2.59 5.93
N LEU A 41 -7.43 -1.54 5.11
CA LEU A 41 -6.69 -0.34 5.48
C LEU A 41 -7.25 0.34 6.74
N GLN A 42 -8.58 0.44 6.88
CA GLN A 42 -9.21 0.94 8.10
C GLN A 42 -8.93 0.07 9.32
N LEU A 43 -8.77 -1.24 9.15
CA LEU A 43 -8.40 -2.12 10.25
C LEU A 43 -6.95 -1.88 10.67
N LEU A 44 -6.04 -1.68 9.72
CA LEU A 44 -4.62 -1.36 10.00
C LEU A 44 -4.45 -0.05 10.78
N THR A 45 -5.35 0.93 10.65
CA THR A 45 -5.28 2.17 11.45
C THR A 45 -5.65 1.95 12.92
N LYS A 46 -6.34 0.84 13.23
CA LYS A 46 -6.83 0.50 14.58
C LYS A 46 -6.02 -0.58 15.26
N ASP A 47 -5.49 -1.53 14.49
CA ASP A 47 -4.79 -2.71 15.01
C ASP A 47 -3.38 -2.83 14.42
N ARG A 48 -2.38 -2.60 15.28
CA ARG A 48 -0.96 -2.71 14.93
C ARG A 48 -0.45 -4.15 14.92
N HIS A 49 -1.19 -5.14 15.44
CA HIS A 49 -0.78 -6.54 15.42
C HIS A 49 -0.74 -7.13 14.01
N LEU A 50 -1.46 -6.51 13.07
CA LEU A 50 -1.47 -6.89 11.66
C LEU A 50 -0.22 -6.40 10.91
N TRP A 51 0.58 -5.53 11.51
CA TRP A 51 1.71 -4.89 10.85
C TRP A 51 2.92 -5.81 10.86
N ARG A 52 3.50 -6.02 9.69
CA ARG A 52 4.79 -6.70 9.56
C ARG A 52 5.85 -5.68 9.19
N ARG A 53 6.97 -5.67 9.92
CA ARG A 53 8.06 -4.73 9.66
C ARG A 53 8.73 -5.08 8.33
N LEU A 54 9.03 -4.08 7.51
CA LEU A 54 9.74 -4.30 6.26
C LEU A 54 11.18 -4.78 6.52
N PRO A 55 11.67 -5.82 5.81
CA PRO A 55 13.04 -6.31 6.02
C PRO A 55 14.10 -5.24 5.73
N GLN A 56 15.04 -5.05 6.66
CA GLN A 56 16.07 -4.00 6.56
C GLN A 56 17.06 -4.16 5.38
N ARG A 57 17.12 -5.36 4.80
CA ARG A 57 17.97 -5.72 3.66
C ARG A 57 17.54 -5.12 2.32
N LEU A 58 16.33 -4.56 2.20
CA LEU A 58 15.90 -3.87 0.98
C LEU A 58 16.74 -2.60 0.75
N ALA A 59 17.19 -2.32 -0.46
CA ALA A 59 17.96 -1.12 -0.77
C ALA A 59 17.03 0.11 -0.94
N VAL A 60 16.61 0.69 0.18
CA VAL A 60 15.69 1.84 0.26
C VAL A 60 16.24 2.94 1.18
N PRO A 61 15.83 4.21 1.02
CA PRO A 61 16.30 5.32 1.85
C PRO A 61 16.16 5.05 3.36
N ALA A 62 17.15 5.47 4.15
CA ALA A 62 17.28 5.08 5.55
C ALA A 62 16.19 5.67 6.47
N ASP A 63 15.58 6.79 6.05
CA ASP A 63 14.42 7.42 6.68
C ASP A 63 13.14 6.60 6.43
N VAL A 64 12.94 6.11 5.21
CA VAL A 64 11.82 5.22 4.86
C VAL A 64 11.95 3.87 5.57
N LYS A 65 13.17 3.33 5.70
CA LYS A 65 13.42 2.01 6.31
C LYS A 65 12.97 1.87 7.75
N ARG A 66 13.14 2.89 8.59
CA ARG A 66 13.02 2.73 10.05
C ARG A 66 11.57 2.48 10.48
N GLU A 67 10.62 2.92 9.68
CA GLU A 67 9.18 2.96 10.02
C GLU A 67 8.27 2.45 8.88
N ALA A 68 8.81 1.63 7.97
CA ALA A 68 8.02 0.97 6.93
C ALA A 68 7.49 -0.40 7.39
N TYR A 69 6.21 -0.64 7.10
CA TYR A 69 5.48 -1.86 7.41
C TYR A 69 4.75 -2.36 6.17
N PHE A 70 4.28 -3.60 6.23
CA PHE A 70 3.40 -4.15 5.23
C PHE A 70 2.35 -5.06 5.84
N SER A 71 1.26 -5.24 5.10
CA SER A 71 0.23 -6.25 5.35
C SER A 71 -0.22 -6.84 4.03
N ARG A 72 -0.68 -8.08 4.06
CA ARG A 72 -1.31 -8.73 2.91
C ARG A 72 -2.83 -8.59 2.99
N TYR A 73 -3.45 -8.27 1.87
CA TYR A 73 -4.89 -8.35 1.65
C TYR A 73 -5.12 -9.17 0.38
N GLU A 74 -5.71 -10.36 0.51
CA GLU A 74 -5.91 -11.30 -0.60
C GLU A 74 -4.61 -11.52 -1.41
N HIS A 75 -4.58 -11.14 -2.68
CA HIS A 75 -3.42 -11.24 -3.58
C HIS A 75 -2.51 -10.00 -3.61
N HIS A 76 -2.81 -8.95 -2.83
CA HIS A 76 -2.02 -7.73 -2.81
C HIS A 76 -1.32 -7.51 -1.47
N TYR A 77 -0.09 -7.02 -1.55
CA TYR A 77 0.68 -6.51 -0.42
C TYR A 77 0.58 -5.00 -0.39
N VAL A 78 0.19 -4.47 0.75
CA VAL A 78 0.12 -3.05 1.02
C VAL A 78 1.33 -2.66 1.86
N PHE A 79 2.12 -1.70 1.37
CA PHE A 79 3.27 -1.14 2.06
C PHE A 79 2.91 0.25 2.58
N PHE A 80 3.22 0.52 3.84
CA PHE A 80 2.79 1.76 4.50
C PHE A 80 3.75 2.20 5.59
N ARG A 81 3.60 3.45 6.02
CA ARG A 81 4.29 4.04 7.18
C ARG A 81 3.33 4.94 7.95
N ILE A 82 3.71 5.34 9.15
CA ILE A 82 3.00 6.41 9.87
C ILE A 82 3.53 7.77 9.41
N LEU A 83 2.61 8.68 9.13
CA LEU A 83 2.90 10.06 8.77
C LEU A 83 3.03 10.92 10.03
N ASN A 84 3.62 12.12 9.90
CA ASN A 84 3.84 13.02 11.03
C ASN A 84 2.54 13.41 11.77
N ASN A 85 1.39 13.37 11.08
CA ASN A 85 0.08 13.66 11.65
C ASN A 85 -0.61 12.43 12.29
N GLY A 86 0.07 11.27 12.31
CA GLY A 86 -0.46 10.01 12.85
C GLY A 86 -1.28 9.17 11.86
N ASP A 87 -1.52 9.65 10.63
CA ASP A 87 -2.22 8.88 9.61
C ASP A 87 -1.35 7.77 9.03
N LEU A 88 -2.00 6.74 8.50
CA LEU A 88 -1.34 5.65 7.78
C LEU A 88 -1.11 6.05 6.33
N GLY A 89 0.15 6.31 5.96
CA GLY A 89 0.56 6.63 4.59
C GLY A 89 0.83 5.37 3.78
N VAL A 90 -0.08 5.01 2.86
CA VAL A 90 0.03 3.88 1.95
C VAL A 90 0.98 4.24 0.81
N MET A 91 2.16 3.66 0.82
CA MET A 91 3.27 3.96 -0.08
C MET A 91 3.18 3.20 -1.41
N SER A 92 2.79 1.93 -1.37
CA SER A 92 2.71 1.06 -2.55
C SER A 92 1.72 -0.09 -2.31
N ILE A 93 1.07 -0.55 -3.38
CA ILE A 93 0.21 -1.73 -3.39
C ILE A 93 0.67 -2.62 -4.55
N LEU A 94 1.18 -3.82 -4.23
CA LEU A 94 1.77 -4.72 -5.21
C LEU A 94 1.08 -6.07 -5.21
N HIS A 95 0.83 -6.61 -6.40
CA HIS A 95 0.30 -7.97 -6.54
C HIS A 95 1.39 -9.00 -6.18
N GLU A 96 1.02 -10.11 -5.55
CA GLU A 96 1.95 -11.13 -5.04
C GLU A 96 2.83 -11.79 -6.10
N ARG A 97 2.39 -11.74 -7.36
CA ARG A 97 3.11 -12.29 -8.53
C ARG A 97 4.15 -11.33 -9.12
N MET A 98 4.22 -10.10 -8.63
CA MET A 98 5.22 -9.13 -9.07
C MET A 98 6.58 -9.42 -8.43
N ASP A 99 7.66 -8.99 -9.08
CA ASP A 99 8.97 -8.93 -8.42
C ASP A 99 8.93 -7.84 -7.32
N MET A 100 8.56 -8.28 -6.12
CA MET A 100 8.27 -7.40 -5.01
C MET A 100 9.48 -6.55 -4.61
N ALA A 101 10.69 -7.11 -4.70
CA ALA A 101 11.91 -6.39 -4.32
C ALA A 101 12.22 -5.26 -5.30
N VAL A 102 12.13 -5.54 -6.60
CA VAL A 102 12.37 -4.54 -7.65
C VAL A 102 11.27 -3.47 -7.62
N ARG A 103 10.00 -3.87 -7.64
CA ARG A 103 8.87 -2.93 -7.73
C ARG A 103 8.72 -2.06 -6.50
N LEU A 104 8.93 -2.61 -5.32
CA LEU A 104 8.92 -1.81 -4.09
C LEU A 104 10.04 -0.78 -4.08
N LYS A 105 11.25 -1.15 -4.54
CA LYS A 105 12.36 -0.21 -4.67
C LYS A 105 12.00 0.93 -5.63
N GLU A 106 11.44 0.61 -6.81
CA GLU A 106 11.01 1.61 -7.79
C GLU A 106 9.98 2.59 -7.23
N ASP A 107 8.95 2.07 -6.54
CA ASP A 107 7.91 2.92 -5.96
C ASP A 107 8.46 3.80 -4.84
N LEU A 108 9.33 3.27 -3.97
CA LEU A 108 9.91 4.01 -2.86
C LEU A 108 10.89 5.10 -3.33
N VAL A 109 11.67 4.87 -4.39
CA VAL A 109 12.48 5.93 -5.03
C VAL A 109 11.57 7.03 -5.58
N ALA A 110 10.42 6.67 -6.15
CA ALA A 110 9.46 7.65 -6.67
C ALA A 110 8.71 8.46 -5.59
N LEU A 111 8.88 8.11 -4.30
CA LEU A 111 8.32 8.88 -3.18
C LEU A 111 9.18 10.09 -2.79
N GLU A 112 10.45 10.15 -3.19
CA GLU A 112 11.34 11.26 -2.85
C GLU A 112 10.73 12.59 -3.36
N GLY A 113 10.38 13.48 -2.43
CA GLY A 113 9.76 14.78 -2.71
C GLY A 113 8.23 14.79 -2.89
N LYS A 114 7.53 13.65 -2.78
CA LYS A 114 6.06 13.60 -2.90
C LYS A 114 5.36 13.57 -1.55
N LYS A 115 4.22 14.26 -1.44
CA LYS A 115 3.30 14.14 -0.31
C LYS A 115 2.20 13.13 -0.64
N PRO A 116 1.59 12.47 0.36
CA PRO A 116 0.35 11.73 0.17
C PRO A 116 -0.72 12.66 -0.42
N THR A 117 -1.63 12.13 -1.23
CA THR A 117 -2.82 12.87 -1.64
C THR A 117 -3.66 13.23 -0.41
N ASP A 118 -4.22 14.44 -0.43
CA ASP A 118 -5.03 15.02 0.65
C ASP A 118 -6.44 14.42 0.72
#